data_AF-A0AAP8T1N2-F1
#
_entry.id   AF-A0AAP8T1N2-F1
#
_cell.length_a   1.000
_cell.length_b   1.000
_cell.length_c   1.000
_cell.angle_alpha   90.00
_cell.angle_beta   90.00
_cell.angle_gamma   90.00
#
_symmetry.space_group_name_H-M   'P 1'
#
loop_
_entity.id
_entity.type
_entity.pdbx_description
1 polymer ?
#
loop_
_entity_poly.entity_id
_entity_poly.type
_entity_poly.pdbx_seq_one_letter_code
_entity_poly.pdbx_strand_id
1 'polypeptide(L)' 'LEMIATMIYKLTKDATPDQMKAAGLDAHYAAHDSALFYHNSDGVPFTAAYIQAKGDPIADLYEDIAAEEKARATYQWIID' A
#
# COMPACT_ATOMS: atom_id res chain seq x y z
N LEU A 1 -3.10 8.69 2.96
CA LEU A 1 -3.75 7.38 3.16
C LEU A 1 -5.18 7.33 2.60
N GLU A 2 -6.05 8.29 2.95
CA GLU A 2 -7.46 8.33 2.54
C GLU A 2 -7.68 8.26 1.02
N MET A 3 -6.90 8.99 0.22
CA MET A 3 -7.02 8.97 -1.25
C MET A 3 -6.70 7.60 -1.86
N ILE A 4 -5.58 6.96 -1.47
CA ILE A 4 -5.19 5.64 -1.96
C ILE A 4 -6.22 4.58 -1.54
N ALA A 5 -6.63 4.59 -0.28
CA ALA A 5 -7.65 3.69 0.24
C ALA A 5 -8.98 3.84 -0.52
N THR A 6 -9.38 5.06 -0.85
CA THR A 6 -10.58 5.33 -1.65
C THR A 6 -10.46 4.80 -3.07
N MET A 7 -9.30 4.93 -3.71
CA MET A 7 -9.09 4.38 -5.04
C MET A 7 -9.18 2.85 -5.03
N ILE A 8 -8.52 2.18 -4.08
CA ILE A 8 -8.59 0.73 -3.92
C ILE A 8 -10.04 0.29 -3.69
N TYR A 9 -10.74 0.93 -2.75
CA TYR A 9 -12.15 0.63 -2.49
C TYR A 9 -13.02 0.79 -3.75
N LYS A 10 -12.86 1.88 -4.51
CA LYS A 10 -13.63 2.10 -5.74
C LYS A 10 -13.32 1.06 -6.82
N LEU A 11 -12.10 0.53 -6.87
CA LEU A 11 -11.71 -0.54 -7.80
C LEU A 11 -12.30 -1.90 -7.39
N THR A 12 -12.52 -2.15 -6.10
CA THR A 12 -12.92 -3.48 -5.59
C THR A 12 -14.38 -3.59 -5.12
N LYS A 13 -15.09 -2.48 -4.88
CA LYS A 13 -16.40 -2.46 -4.18
C LYS A 13 -17.49 -3.36 -4.76
N ASP A 14 -17.47 -3.63 -6.07
CA ASP A 14 -18.46 -4.46 -6.76
C ASP A 14 -17.83 -5.72 -7.37
N ALA A 15 -16.57 -6.01 -7.07
CA ALA A 15 -15.86 -7.16 -7.62
C ALA A 15 -16.42 -8.46 -7.01
N THR A 16 -16.70 -9.45 -7.86
CA THR A 16 -17.07 -10.78 -7.39
C THR A 16 -15.84 -11.53 -6.86
N PRO A 17 -16.00 -12.56 -6.02
CA PRO A 17 -14.88 -13.38 -5.55
C PRO A 17 -14.03 -13.95 -6.70
N ASP A 18 -14.67 -14.35 -7.81
CA ASP A 18 -13.98 -14.87 -8.99
C ASP A 18 -13.15 -13.78 -9.70
N GLN A 19 -13.65 -12.54 -9.75
CA GLN A 19 -12.90 -11.40 -10.29
C GLN A 19 -11.71 -11.05 -9.40
N MET A 20 -11.88 -11.06 -8.08
CA MET A 20 -10.80 -10.85 -7.12
C MET A 20 -9.70 -11.90 -7.29
N LYS A 21 -10.09 -13.17 -7.45
CA LYS A 21 -9.14 -14.25 -7.72
C LYS A 21 -8.42 -14.10 -9.06
N ALA A 22 -9.14 -13.75 -10.13
CA ALA A 22 -8.53 -13.51 -11.43
C ALA A 22 -7.53 -12.34 -11.40
N ALA A 23 -7.73 -11.36 -10.51
CA ALA A 23 -6.83 -10.24 -10.27
C ALA A 23 -5.66 -10.55 -9.31
N GLY A 24 -5.55 -11.79 -8.81
CA GLY A 24 -4.51 -12.18 -7.83
C GLY A 24 -4.76 -11.68 -6.40
N LEU A 25 -6.00 -11.32 -6.07
CA LEU A 25 -6.42 -10.85 -4.75
C LEU A 25 -7.17 -11.93 -3.95
N ASP A 26 -7.05 -13.20 -4.32
CA ASP A 26 -7.73 -14.32 -3.63
C ASP A 26 -7.27 -14.48 -2.19
N ALA A 27 -5.96 -14.33 -1.91
CA ALA A 27 -5.45 -14.39 -0.55
C ALA A 27 -5.99 -13.23 0.32
N HIS A 28 -6.06 -12.02 -0.24
CA HIS A 28 -6.67 -10.87 0.44
C HIS A 28 -8.14 -11.12 0.73
N TYR A 29 -8.90 -11.55 -0.29
CA TYR A 29 -10.32 -11.83 -0.18
C TYR A 29 -10.61 -12.93 0.85
N ALA A 30 -9.81 -13.99 0.88
CA ALA A 30 -9.97 -15.06 1.86
C ALA A 30 -9.72 -14.59 3.31
N ALA A 31 -8.80 -13.64 3.53
CA ALA A 31 -8.44 -13.14 4.85
C ALA A 31 -9.33 -11.97 5.33
N HIS A 32 -9.79 -11.13 4.40
CA HIS A 32 -10.40 -9.83 4.70
C HIS A 32 -11.70 -9.55 3.95
N ASP A 33 -12.21 -10.49 3.14
CA ASP A 33 -13.36 -10.30 2.25
C ASP A 33 -13.12 -9.05 1.37
N SER A 34 -14.09 -8.12 1.29
CA SER A 34 -13.93 -6.86 0.55
C SER A 34 -13.48 -5.69 1.44
N ALA A 35 -13.05 -5.96 2.68
CA ALA A 35 -12.63 -4.91 3.61
C ALA A 35 -11.26 -4.33 3.24
N LEU A 36 -11.07 -3.02 3.46
CA LEU A 36 -9.75 -2.42 3.33
C LEU A 36 -8.82 -2.93 4.43
N PHE A 37 -7.67 -3.43 4.03
CA PHE A 37 -6.58 -3.82 4.94
C PHE A 37 -5.25 -3.25 4.44
N TYR A 38 -4.41 -2.78 5.36
CA TYR A 38 -3.16 -2.09 5.01
C TYR A 38 -2.00 -3.09 4.95
N HIS A 39 -1.71 -3.57 3.75
CA HIS A 39 -0.55 -4.41 3.45
C HIS A 39 0.02 -4.03 2.07
N ASN A 40 1.26 -4.44 1.80
CA ASN A 40 1.87 -4.27 0.48
C ASN A 40 1.33 -5.30 -0.54
N SER A 41 1.77 -5.24 -1.80
CA SER A 41 1.33 -6.18 -2.86
C SER A 41 1.57 -7.66 -2.54
N ASP A 42 2.55 -7.97 -1.67
CA ASP A 42 2.92 -9.33 -1.28
C ASP A 42 2.15 -9.84 -0.03
N GLY A 43 1.23 -9.04 0.52
CA GLY A 43 0.45 -9.41 1.70
C GLY A 43 1.10 -9.07 3.04
N VAL A 44 2.22 -8.35 3.07
CA VAL A 44 2.92 -7.98 4.31
C VAL A 44 2.20 -6.81 4.98
N PRO A 45 1.68 -6.97 6.22
CA PRO A 45 0.96 -5.90 6.91
C PRO A 45 1.87 -4.69 7.19
N PHE A 46 1.26 -3.50 7.15
CA PHE A 46 1.94 -2.29 7.61
C PHE A 46 2.35 -2.44 9.08
N THR A 47 3.58 -2.02 9.40
CA THR A 47 4.13 -2.06 10.75
C THR A 47 4.89 -0.78 11.05
N ALA A 48 4.97 -0.43 12.34
CA ALA A 48 5.75 0.71 12.83
C ALA A 48 7.25 0.58 12.50
N ALA A 49 7.76 -0.61 12.17
CA ALA A 49 9.15 -0.80 11.74
C ALA A 49 9.51 -0.03 10.46
N TYR A 50 8.53 0.41 9.67
CA TYR A 50 8.76 1.25 8.48
C TYR A 50 8.88 2.75 8.79
N ILE A 51 8.61 3.18 10.04
CA ILE A 51 8.75 4.56 10.47
C ILE A 51 10.13 4.73 11.09
N GLN A 52 10.93 5.65 10.56
CA GLN A 52 12.18 6.06 11.19
C GLN A 52 11.96 7.35 11.99
N ALA A 53 12.64 7.46 13.12
CA ALA A 53 12.62 8.64 13.98
C ALA A 53 13.86 8.61 14.87
N LYS A 54 14.96 9.20 14.39
CA LYS A 54 16.23 9.19 15.11
C LYS A 54 16.36 10.36 16.08
N GLY A 55 15.66 11.48 15.80
CA GLY A 55 15.72 12.71 16.58
C GLY A 55 16.92 13.59 16.24
N ASP A 56 17.68 13.22 15.20
CA ASP A 56 18.68 14.08 14.56
C ASP A 56 18.07 14.65 13.29
N PRO A 57 17.84 15.98 13.21
CA PRO A 57 17.14 16.57 12.06
C PRO A 57 17.82 16.35 10.71
N ILE A 58 19.14 16.16 10.67
CA ILE A 58 19.86 15.92 9.41
C ILE A 58 19.61 14.48 8.98
N ALA A 59 19.80 13.52 9.89
CA ALA A 59 19.57 12.11 9.58
C ALA A 59 18.11 11.85 9.18
N ASP A 60 17.16 12.40 9.94
CA ASP A 60 15.72 12.26 9.68
C ASP A 60 15.37 12.83 8.29
N LEU A 61 15.93 13.98 7.90
CA LEU A 61 15.68 14.56 6.57
C LEU A 61 16.22 13.69 5.42
N TYR A 62 17.38 13.04 5.60
CA TYR A 62 17.90 12.11 4.59
C TYR A 62 17.01 10.88 4.43
N GLU A 63 16.49 10.36 5.54
CA GLU A 63 15.56 9.22 5.53
C GLU A 63 14.23 9.59 4.85
N ASP A 64 13.67 10.75 5.17
CA ASP A 64 12.43 11.26 4.58
C ASP A 64 12.54 11.45 3.06
N ILE A 65 13.62 12.09 2.59
CA ILE A 65 13.85 12.30 1.15
C ILE A 65 14.01 10.94 0.44
N ALA A 66 14.74 10.00 1.03
CA ALA A 66 14.89 8.67 0.47
C ALA A 66 13.56 7.90 0.43
N ALA A 67 12.69 8.08 1.41
CA ALA A 67 11.36 7.47 1.44
C ALA A 67 10.45 8.06 0.35
N GLU A 68 10.43 9.39 0.21
CA GLU A 68 9.63 10.09 -0.82
C GLU A 68 10.09 9.74 -2.23
N GLU A 69 11.39 9.64 -2.50
CA GLU A 69 11.88 9.25 -3.83
C GLU A 69 11.53 7.80 -4.20
N LYS A 70 11.52 6.88 -3.22
CA LYS A 70 11.03 5.51 -3.43
C LYS A 70 9.53 5.49 -3.69
N ALA A 71 8.76 6.31 -2.97
CA ALA A 71 7.31 6.44 -3.21
C ALA A 71 7.03 7.01 -4.61
N ARG A 72 7.72 8.09 -5.02
CA ARG A 72 7.63 8.67 -6.36
C ARG A 72 7.96 7.64 -7.44
N ALA A 73 9.05 6.89 -7.29
CA ALA A 73 9.43 5.85 -8.24
C ALA A 73 8.36 4.75 -8.36
N THR A 74 7.76 4.35 -7.22
CA THR A 74 6.66 3.38 -7.20
C THR A 74 5.44 3.90 -7.96
N TYR A 75 5.05 5.16 -7.75
CA TYR A 75 3.92 5.75 -8.48
C TYR A 75 4.20 5.89 -9.97
N GLN A 76 5.43 6.25 -10.35
CA GLN A 76 5.83 6.33 -11.75
C GLN A 76 5.62 4.99 -12.46
N TRP A 77 6.02 3.87 -11.83
CA TRP A 77 5.83 2.53 -12.39
C TRP A 77 4.37 2.07 -12.51
N ILE A 78 3.44 2.70 -11.78
CA ILE A 78 2.01 2.40 -11.87
C ILE A 78 1.33 3.25 -12.96
N ILE A 79 1.87 4.43 -13.25
CA ILE A 79 1.29 5.38 -14.20
C ILE A 79 1.79 5.14 -15.63
N ASP A 80 3.07 4.77 -15.79
CA ASP A 80 3.71 4.49 -17.08
C ASP A 80 3.28 3.14 -17.68
#